data_AF-G5BMG5-F1
#
_entry.id   AF-G5BMG5-F1
#
_cell.length_a   1.000
_cell.length_b   1.000
_cell.length_c   1.000
_cell.angle_alpha   90.00
_cell.angle_beta   90.00
_cell.angle_gamma   90.00
#
_symmetry.space_group_name_H-M   'P 1'
#
loop_
_entity.id
_entity.type
_entity.pdbx_description
1 polymer ?
#
loop_
_entity_poly.entity_id
_entity_poly.type
_entity_poly.pdbx_seq_one_letter_code
_entity_poly.pdbx_strand_id
1 'polypeptide(L)' 'PVRSDLEVDRICGYGTARCHRKCKSQEHKIARCPNTYACCLKTWAHSSLNIKRP' A
#
# COMPACT_ATOMS: atom_id res chain seq x y z
N PRO A 1 -10.14 15.93 -12.90
CA PRO A 1 -9.97 15.13 -11.68
C PRO A 1 -8.62 15.42 -11.02
N VAL A 2 -8.65 16.09 -9.86
CA VAL A 2 -7.44 16.49 -9.12
C VAL A 2 -6.68 15.22 -8.73
N ARG A 3 -5.53 14.96 -9.36
CA ARG A 3 -4.62 13.91 -8.93
C ARG A 3 -3.89 14.46 -7.72
N SER A 4 -4.56 14.45 -6.58
CA SER A 4 -3.96 14.96 -5.35
C SER A 4 -2.87 13.98 -4.94
N ASP A 5 -1.63 14.45 -4.91
CA ASP A 5 -0.49 13.66 -4.43
C ASP A 5 -0.72 13.17 -2.98
N LEU A 6 -1.61 13.86 -2.25
CA LEU A 6 -2.14 13.48 -0.93
C LEU A 6 -2.82 12.11 -0.86
N GLU A 7 -3.26 11.55 -1.99
CA GLU A 7 -3.98 10.26 -2.02
C GLU A 7 -3.05 9.07 -2.29
N VAL A 8 -1.79 9.37 -2.62
CA VAL A 8 -0.70 8.40 -2.57
C VAL A 8 -0.42 8.14 -1.08
N ASP A 9 -0.23 6.88 -0.73
CA ASP A 9 -0.07 6.38 0.64
C ASP A 9 -1.36 6.23 1.48
N ARG A 10 -2.54 6.58 0.94
CA ARG A 10 -3.81 6.33 1.65
C ARG A 10 -3.96 4.84 1.96
N ILE A 11 -4.38 4.52 3.19
CA ILE A 11 -4.56 3.15 3.62
C ILE A 11 -5.76 2.52 2.91
N CYS A 12 -5.60 1.29 2.45
CA CYS A 12 -6.60 0.49 1.76
C CYS A 12 -6.52 -0.97 2.26
N GLY A 13 -7.38 -1.87 1.77
CA GLY A 13 -7.36 -3.27 2.20
C GLY A 13 -7.60 -3.44 3.70
N TYR A 14 -8.63 -2.77 4.24
CA TYR A 14 -9.02 -2.86 5.65
C TYR A 14 -7.91 -2.51 6.65
N GLY A 15 -7.02 -1.57 6.31
CA GLY A 15 -5.97 -1.14 7.23
C GLY A 15 -4.58 -1.74 6.96
N THR A 16 -4.47 -2.67 6.02
CA THR A 16 -3.25 -3.50 5.85
C THR A 16 -2.40 -3.11 4.63
N ALA A 17 -2.96 -2.35 3.70
CA ALA A 17 -2.33 -2.00 2.43
C ALA A 17 -2.31 -0.49 2.20
N ARG A 18 -1.56 -0.03 1.19
CA ARG A 18 -1.47 1.38 0.83
C ARG A 18 -1.65 1.64 -0.66
N CYS A 19 -2.22 2.79 -0.98
CA CYS A 19 -2.41 3.24 -2.35
C CYS A 19 -1.09 3.76 -2.93
N HIS A 20 -0.57 3.10 -3.96
CA HIS A 20 0.59 3.57 -4.72
C HIS A 20 0.25 3.70 -6.21
N ARG A 21 0.97 4.58 -6.91
CA ARG A 21 0.87 4.68 -8.38
C ARG A 21 1.20 3.35 -9.05
N LYS A 22 2.23 2.67 -8.52
CA LYS A 22 2.66 1.32 -8.87
C LYS A 22 3.15 0.64 -7.59
N CYS A 23 2.82 -0.63 -7.40
CA CYS A 23 3.35 -1.39 -6.27
C CYS A 23 4.86 -1.56 -6.41
N LYS A 24 5.57 -1.55 -5.27
CA LYS A 24 6.99 -1.86 -5.21
C LYS A 24 7.22 -3.36 -5.45
N SER A 25 8.46 -3.75 -5.76
CA SER A 25 8.81 -5.15 -6.03
C SER A 25 8.51 -6.11 -4.87
N GLN A 26 8.42 -5.59 -3.64
CA GLN A 26 8.10 -6.33 -2.42
C GLN A 26 6.64 -6.12 -1.96
N GLU A 27 5.78 -5.71 -2.88
CA GLU A 27 4.35 -5.50 -2.62
C GLU A 27 3.51 -6.20 -3.70
N HIS A 28 2.35 -6.72 -3.30
CA HIS A 28 1.37 -7.27 -4.23
C HIS A 28 0.18 -6.33 -4.36
N LYS A 29 -0.26 -6.14 -5.61
CA LYS A 29 -1.52 -5.45 -5.89
C LYS A 29 -2.69 -6.32 -5.45
N ILE A 30 -3.46 -5.84 -4.49
CA ILE A 30 -4.65 -6.55 -3.99
C ILE A 30 -5.96 -5.93 -4.48
N ALA A 31 -5.96 -4.63 -4.78
CA ALA A 31 -7.16 -3.90 -5.19
C ALA A 31 -6.81 -2.61 -5.95
N ARG A 32 -7.82 -1.81 -6.26
CA ARG A 32 -7.67 -0.45 -6.81
C ARG A 32 -8.24 0.56 -5.83
N CYS A 33 -7.51 1.64 -5.61
CA CYS A 33 -7.99 2.77 -4.82
C CYS A 33 -8.95 3.64 -5.66
N PRO A 34 -9.79 4.47 -5.03
CA PRO A 34 -10.78 5.30 -5.72
C PRO A 34 -10.20 6.18 -6.84
N ASN A 35 -8.96 6.67 -6.67
CA ASN A 35 -8.27 7.51 -7.66
C ASN A 35 -7.40 6.73 -8.66
N THR A 36 -7.84 5.54 -9.04
CA THR A 36 -7.19 4.67 -10.03
C THR A 36 -5.84 4.04 -9.64
N TYR A 37 -5.27 4.44 -8.49
CA TYR A 37 -4.02 3.89 -7.94
C TYR A 37 -4.15 2.42 -7.53
N ALA A 38 -3.02 1.72 -7.49
CA ALA A 38 -2.95 0.34 -7.03
C ALA A 38 -2.96 0.31 -5.49
N CYS A 39 -3.85 -0.50 -4.91
CA CYS A 39 -3.77 -0.84 -3.50
C CYS A 39 -2.76 -1.98 -3.34
N CYS A 40 -1.64 -1.70 -2.67
CA CYS A 40 -0.47 -2.55 -2.57
C CYS A 40 -0.28 -3.04 -1.14
N LEU A 41 -0.21 -4.36 -0.97
CA LEU A 41 0.03 -5.03 0.30
C LEU A 41 1.49 -5.49 0.35
N LYS A 42 2.20 -5.17 1.44
CA LYS A 42 3.57 -5.65 1.64
C LYS A 42 3.61 -7.17 1.76
N THR A 43 4.54 -7.80 1.05
CA THR A 43 4.83 -9.23 1.25
C THR A 43 5.39 -9.46 2.65
N TRP A 44 4.92 -10.52 3.31
CA TRP A 44 5.34 -10.92 4.65
C TRP A 44 6.86 -11.02 4.83
N ALA A 45 7.61 -11.34 3.77
CA ALA A 45 9.07 -11.40 3.79
C ALA A 45 9.76 -10.12 4.32
N HIS A 46 9.10 -8.96 4.25
CA HIS A 46 9.61 -7.69 4.79
C HIS A 46 8.93 -7.27 6.12
N SER A 47 7.79 -7.85 6.48
CA SER A 47 7.10 -7.53 7.74
C SER A 47 7.76 -8.18 8.97
N SER A 48 8.57 -9.23 8.76
CA SER A 48 9.36 -9.88 9.81
C SER A 48 10.44 -9.00 10.43
N LEU A 49 10.76 -7.84 9.84
CA LEU A 49 11.89 -7.00 10.24
C LEU A 49 11.54 -5.83 11.18
N ASN A 50 10.32 -5.74 11.72
CA ASN A 50 10.03 -4.71 12.71
C ASN A 50 9.13 -5.15 13.87
N ILE A 51 9.20 -6.42 14.27
CA ILE A 51 8.82 -6.81 15.64
C ILE A 51 10.02 -6.47 16.53
N LYS A 52 10.26 -5.17 16.76
CA LYS A 52 10.93 -4.74 18.00
C LYS A 52 9.90 -5.02 19.10
N ARG A 53 9.95 -6.24 19.65
CA ARG A 53 9.35 -6.59 20.94
C ARG A 53 9.91 -5.59 21.97
N PRO A 54 9.10 -5.04 22.88
CA PRO A 54 9.56 -4.13 23.93
C PRO A 54 10.66 -4.75 24.78
#